data_AF-A0A5C3NHR5-F1
#
_entry.id   AF-A0A5C3NHR5-F1
#
_cell.length_a   1.000
_cell.length_b   1.000
_cell.length_c   1.000
_cell.angle_alpha   90.00
_cell.angle_beta   90.00
_cell.angle_gamma   90.00
#
_symmetry.space_group_name_H-M   'P 1'
#
loop_
_entity.id
_entity.type
_entity.pdbx_description
1 polymer ?
#
loop_
_entity_poly.entity_id
_entity_poly.type
_entity_poly.pdbx_seq_one_letter_code
_entity_poly.pdbx_strand_id
1 'polypeptide(L)'
;MRRAQSARNNTRPSLALGADDLSVLKENPDETNEDVLRRQLLDKDRELDKLHAQIQSLQTQLTARPPLEAVQALHREHKNLELILQGTQRENERCMAELERGKNREKMLEKELEKLAGVNWQSTLNISTSSLAPRPPASNVPTSSQSGAPAPDDLEETLAHVDQVKLLILGMEQRLQTREEKLVESIGKAQAAGRRFEELSEELKAAQP
;
A
#
# COMPACT_ATOMS: atom_id res chain seq x y z
N MET A 1 -1.13 -27.10 6.00
CA MET A 1 -0.46 -27.92 7.03
C MET A 1 0.97 -28.22 6.61
N ARG A 2 1.99 -27.60 7.23
CA ARG A 2 3.39 -27.98 7.03
C ARG A 2 4.02 -28.24 8.40
N ARG A 3 4.54 -29.46 8.53
CA ARG A 3 5.06 -30.10 9.73
C ARG A 3 6.46 -29.52 10.01
N ALA A 4 6.60 -28.74 11.07
CA ALA A 4 7.92 -28.28 11.53
C ALA A 4 8.63 -29.45 12.22
N GLN A 5 9.77 -29.88 11.68
CA GLN A 5 10.65 -30.82 12.36
C GLN A 5 11.47 -30.07 13.41
N SER A 6 11.17 -30.33 14.68
CA SER A 6 11.97 -29.90 15.83
C SER A 6 13.15 -30.86 15.97
N ALA A 7 14.34 -30.42 15.58
CA ALA A 7 15.58 -31.13 15.88
C ALA A 7 15.87 -30.98 17.39
N ARG A 8 15.48 -31.99 18.16
CA ARG A 8 15.88 -32.17 19.55
C ARG A 8 17.36 -32.57 19.58
N ASN A 9 18.25 -31.59 19.65
CA ASN A 9 19.64 -31.84 20.00
C ASN A 9 19.77 -31.82 21.52
N ASN A 10 19.42 -32.94 22.17
CA ASN A 10 19.79 -33.18 23.56
C ASN A 10 21.26 -33.60 23.59
N THR A 11 22.18 -32.64 23.61
CA THR A 11 23.54 -32.87 24.12
C THR A 11 23.41 -33.15 25.61
N ARG A 12 23.30 -34.44 25.92
CA ARG A 12 23.47 -35.03 27.25
C ARG A 12 24.76 -34.43 27.86
N PRO A 13 24.70 -33.61 28.92
CA PRO A 13 25.90 -33.31 29.67
C PRO A 13 26.31 -34.63 30.31
N SER A 14 27.44 -35.17 29.85
CA SER A 14 28.09 -36.29 30.49
C SER A 14 28.28 -35.93 31.96
N LEU A 15 27.50 -36.59 32.80
CA LEU A 15 27.65 -36.62 34.24
C LEU A 15 28.98 -37.34 34.52
N ALA A 16 30.10 -36.63 34.39
CA ALA A 16 31.40 -37.04 34.91
C ALA A 16 31.36 -36.81 36.43
N LEU A 17 30.57 -37.65 37.10
CA LEU A 17 30.41 -37.69 38.53
C LEU A 17 31.47 -38.66 39.06
N GLY A 18 32.48 -38.13 39.75
CA GLY A 18 33.42 -38.91 40.54
C GLY A 18 34.87 -38.82 40.10
N ALA A 19 35.54 -37.71 40.38
CA ALA A 19 36.98 -37.72 40.71
C ALA A 19 37.51 -36.39 41.31
N ASP A 20 36.84 -35.25 41.12
CA ASP A 20 37.50 -33.94 41.39
C ASP A 20 36.81 -33.02 42.41
N ASP A 21 35.71 -33.45 43.06
CA ASP A 21 35.03 -32.63 44.09
C ASP A 21 35.66 -32.73 45.49
N LEU A 22 36.69 -33.54 45.67
CA LEU A 22 37.46 -33.60 46.93
C LEU A 22 38.74 -32.74 46.90
N SER A 23 39.10 -32.18 45.73
CA SER A 23 40.34 -31.42 45.54
C SER A 23 40.21 -29.93 45.91
N VAL A 24 38.98 -29.43 46.05
CA VAL A 24 38.69 -28.01 46.38
C VAL A 24 38.39 -27.79 47.88
N LEU A 25 38.39 -28.84 48.71
CA LEU A 25 38.40 -28.70 50.18
C LEU A 25 39.81 -28.35 50.70
N LYS A 26 40.49 -27.45 50.00
CA LYS A 26 41.80 -26.93 50.38
C LYS A 26 41.76 -25.41 50.44
N GLU A 27 40.73 -24.85 51.08
CA GLU A 27 40.69 -23.46 51.47
C GLU A 27 40.27 -23.40 52.95
N ASN A 28 41.19 -22.89 53.78
CA ASN A 28 41.07 -22.58 55.21
C ASN A 28 40.69 -23.71 56.19
N PRO A 29 41.60 -24.13 57.10
CA PRO A 29 41.28 -25.09 58.17
C PRO A 29 40.23 -24.60 59.18
N ASP A 30 39.83 -23.32 59.12
CA ASP A 30 38.79 -22.71 59.95
C ASP A 30 37.41 -22.62 59.27
N GLU A 31 37.29 -22.98 57.98
CA GLU A 31 36.02 -22.93 57.25
C GLU A 31 35.30 -24.28 57.37
N THR A 32 34.12 -24.28 57.99
CA THR A 32 33.37 -25.52 58.20
C THR A 32 32.66 -25.93 56.92
N ASN A 33 32.44 -27.23 56.70
CA ASN A 33 31.64 -27.72 55.57
C ASN A 33 30.25 -27.05 55.48
N GLU A 34 29.70 -26.62 56.61
CA GLU A 34 28.45 -25.88 56.70
C GLU A 34 28.54 -24.50 56.02
N ASP A 35 29.66 -23.79 56.16
CA ASP A 35 29.88 -22.48 55.56
C ASP A 35 29.99 -22.56 54.03
N VAL A 36 30.66 -23.61 53.52
CA VAL A 36 30.73 -23.90 52.08
C VAL A 36 29.33 -24.16 51.50
N LEU A 37 28.50 -24.96 52.19
CA LEU A 37 27.13 -25.26 51.76
C LEU A 37 26.24 -24.01 51.80
N ARG A 38 26.38 -23.14 52.80
CA ARG A 38 25.66 -21.85 52.87
C ARG A 38 26.03 -20.94 51.69
N ARG A 39 27.32 -20.87 51.34
CA ARG A 39 27.79 -20.08 50.19
C ARG A 39 27.24 -20.63 48.87
N GLN A 40 27.29 -21.95 48.68
CA GLN A 40 26.71 -22.60 47.51
C GLN A 40 25.20 -22.39 47.40
N LEU A 41 24.47 -22.44 48.52
CA LEU A 41 23.03 -22.17 48.55
C LEU A 41 22.73 -20.73 48.12
N LEU A 42 23.46 -19.75 48.65
CA LEU A 42 23.30 -18.34 48.26
C LEU A 42 23.62 -18.09 46.79
N ASP A 43 24.65 -18.75 46.25
CA ASP A 43 24.99 -18.64 44.84
C ASP A 43 23.92 -19.28 43.94
N LYS A 44 23.30 -20.37 44.40
CA LYS A 44 22.15 -20.99 43.74
C LYS A 44 20.89 -20.12 43.81
N ASP A 45 20.61 -19.49 44.94
CA ASP A 45 19.48 -18.56 45.08
C ASP A 45 19.64 -17.35 44.14
N ARG A 46 20.85 -16.78 44.06
CA ARG A 46 21.15 -15.70 43.09
C ARG A 46 21.01 -16.16 41.65
N GLU A 47 21.38 -17.40 41.34
CA GLU A 47 21.20 -18.00 40.01
C GLU A 47 19.71 -18.17 39.69
N LEU A 48 18.91 -18.66 40.64
CA LEU A 48 17.46 -18.78 40.52
C LEU A 48 16.79 -17.42 40.29
N ASP A 49 17.18 -16.39 41.03
CA ASP A 49 16.65 -15.03 40.83
C ASP A 49 16.96 -14.48 39.44
N LYS A 50 18.20 -14.68 38.96
CA LYS A 50 18.59 -14.29 37.60
C LYS A 50 17.76 -15.02 36.54
N LEU A 51 17.56 -16.32 36.70
CA LEU A 51 16.77 -17.13 35.77
C LEU A 51 15.29 -16.70 35.80
N HIS A 52 14.72 -16.44 36.97
CA HIS A 52 13.36 -15.93 37.09
C HIS A 52 13.20 -14.56 36.42
N ALA A 53 14.13 -13.64 36.64
CA ALA A 53 14.12 -12.33 35.97
C ALA A 53 14.21 -12.49 34.44
N GLN A 54 15.04 -13.41 33.95
CA GLN A 54 15.15 -13.70 32.52
C GLN A 54 13.85 -14.30 31.96
N ILE A 55 13.21 -15.23 32.68
CA ILE A 55 11.93 -15.82 32.29
C ILE A 55 10.85 -14.73 32.19
N GLN A 56 10.74 -13.86 33.18
CA GLN A 56 9.77 -12.76 33.18
C GLN A 56 10.01 -11.79 32.02
N SER A 57 11.27 -11.46 31.75
CA SER A 57 11.65 -10.62 30.60
C SER A 57 11.25 -11.27 29.27
N LEU A 58 11.54 -12.56 29.10
CA LEU A 58 11.16 -13.30 27.89
C LEU A 58 9.65 -13.44 27.72
N GLN A 59 8.91 -13.68 28.80
CA GLN A 59 7.44 -13.72 28.77
C GLN A 59 6.87 -12.37 28.33
N THR A 60 7.40 -11.26 28.87
CA THR A 60 6.98 -9.90 28.50
C THR A 60 7.21 -9.64 27.01
N GLN A 61 8.38 -10.04 26.48
CA GLN A 61 8.70 -9.94 25.05
C GLN A 61 7.77 -10.80 24.17
N LEU A 62 7.43 -12.00 24.65
CA LEU A 62 6.54 -12.91 23.93
C LEU A 62 5.12 -12.34 23.82
N THR A 63 4.61 -11.76 24.91
CA THR A 63 3.28 -11.15 24.96
C THR A 63 3.19 -9.85 24.17
N ALA A 64 4.30 -9.11 24.06
CA ALA A 64 4.36 -7.88 23.26
C ALA A 64 4.40 -8.16 21.75
N ARG A 65 4.59 -9.41 21.33
CA ARG A 65 4.72 -9.76 19.92
C ARG A 65 3.36 -9.71 19.23
N PRO A 66 3.20 -8.96 18.12
CA PRO A 66 1.94 -8.96 17.37
C PRO A 66 1.65 -10.36 16.82
N PRO A 67 0.36 -10.73 16.69
CA PRO A 67 -0.03 -12.03 16.15
C PRO A 67 0.42 -12.16 14.70
N LEU A 68 0.84 -13.36 14.31
CA LEU A 68 1.35 -13.64 12.97
C LEU A 68 0.34 -13.24 11.88
N GLU A 69 -0.94 -13.41 12.16
CA GLU A 69 -2.03 -13.04 11.25
C GLU A 69 -2.05 -11.55 10.94
N ALA A 70 -1.79 -10.68 11.93
CA ALA A 70 -1.72 -9.24 11.73
C ALA A 70 -0.52 -8.86 10.83
N VAL A 71 0.64 -9.49 11.04
CA VAL A 71 1.83 -9.28 10.20
C VAL A 71 1.57 -9.74 8.76
N GLN A 72 0.91 -10.89 8.59
CA GLN A 72 0.53 -11.40 7.27
C GLN A 72 -0.53 -10.54 6.58
N ALA A 73 -1.46 -9.95 7.32
CA ALA A 73 -2.45 -9.02 6.80
C ALA A 73 -1.77 -7.75 6.29
N LEU A 74 -0.88 -7.16 7.10
CA LEU A 74 -0.06 -6.00 6.69
C LEU A 74 0.76 -6.28 5.43
N HIS A 75 1.38 -7.46 5.34
CA HIS A 75 2.16 -7.82 4.15
C HIS A 75 1.29 -7.95 2.88
N ARG A 76 0.07 -8.49 3.02
CA ARG A 76 -0.90 -8.57 1.92
C ARG A 76 -1.38 -7.19 1.49
N GLU A 77 -1.67 -6.32 2.44
CA GLU A 77 -2.07 -4.94 2.18
C GLU A 77 -0.96 -4.15 1.49
N HIS A 78 0.28 -4.25 1.98
CA HIS A 78 1.44 -3.61 1.36
C HIS A 78 1.60 -4.03 -0.11
N LYS A 79 1.51 -5.34 -0.38
CA LYS A 79 1.57 -5.87 -1.75
C LYS A 79 0.42 -5.36 -2.62
N ASN A 80 -0.77 -5.20 -2.05
CA ASN A 80 -1.92 -4.64 -2.75
C ASN A 80 -1.69 -3.16 -3.10
N LEU A 81 -1.18 -2.38 -2.15
CA LEU A 81 -0.84 -0.97 -2.37
C LEU A 81 0.26 -0.79 -3.42
N GLU A 82 1.29 -1.65 -3.42
CA GLU A 82 2.33 -1.66 -4.46
C GLU A 82 1.73 -1.89 -5.86
N LEU A 83 0.77 -2.82 -5.98
CA LEU A 83 0.12 -3.11 -7.25
C LEU A 83 -0.72 -1.93 -7.74
N ILE A 84 -1.46 -1.27 -6.84
CA ILE A 84 -2.23 -0.05 -7.14
C ILE A 84 -1.28 1.07 -7.58
N LEU A 85 -0.23 1.33 -6.80
CA LEU A 85 0.76 2.37 -7.12
C LEU A 85 1.37 2.16 -8.51
N GLN A 86 1.75 0.93 -8.82
CA GLN A 86 2.30 0.59 -10.13
C GLN A 86 1.26 0.78 -11.25
N GLY A 87 -0.02 0.48 -10.99
CA GLY A 87 -1.13 0.78 -11.89
C GLY A 87 -1.26 2.28 -12.16
N THR A 88 -1.29 3.10 -11.10
CA THR A 88 -1.41 4.56 -11.18
C THR A 88 -0.21 5.19 -11.90
N GLN A 89 1.00 4.71 -11.67
CA GLN A 89 2.20 5.21 -12.36
C GLN A 89 2.13 4.98 -13.86
N ARG A 90 1.76 3.75 -14.29
CA ARG A 90 1.58 3.45 -15.71
C ARG A 90 0.51 4.33 -16.35
N GLU A 91 -0.59 4.59 -15.65
CA GLU A 91 -1.67 5.43 -16.17
C GLU A 91 -1.24 6.91 -16.27
N ASN A 92 -0.50 7.41 -15.28
CA ASN A 92 0.10 8.75 -15.35
C ASN A 92 1.06 8.88 -16.54
N GLU A 93 1.91 7.87 -16.79
CA GLU A 93 2.81 7.85 -17.95
C GLU A 93 2.04 7.90 -19.27
N ARG A 94 0.95 7.14 -19.40
CA ARG A 94 0.07 7.18 -20.57
C ARG A 94 -0.57 8.55 -20.76
N CYS A 95 -1.15 9.12 -19.71
CA CYS A 95 -1.77 10.44 -19.73
C CYS A 95 -0.77 11.53 -20.13
N MET A 96 0.45 11.49 -19.59
CA MET A 96 1.53 12.40 -19.99
C MET A 96 1.90 12.25 -21.47
N ALA A 97 1.97 11.02 -21.99
CA ALA A 97 2.25 10.79 -23.40
C ALA A 97 1.11 11.29 -24.32
N GLU A 98 -0.14 11.16 -23.90
CA GLU A 98 -1.31 11.70 -24.62
C GLU A 98 -1.32 13.22 -24.62
N LEU A 99 -1.02 13.83 -23.48
CA LEU A 99 -0.91 15.28 -23.34
C LEU A 99 0.18 15.85 -24.25
N GLU A 100 1.35 15.21 -24.31
CA GLU A 100 2.43 15.60 -25.23
C GLU A 100 2.05 15.42 -26.70
N ARG A 101 1.29 14.37 -27.05
CA ARG A 101 0.71 14.25 -28.40
C ARG A 101 -0.26 15.39 -28.71
N GLY A 102 -1.10 15.75 -27.74
CA GLY A 102 -2.03 16.88 -27.84
C GLY A 102 -1.30 18.19 -28.12
N LYS A 103 -0.29 18.53 -27.32
CA LYS A 103 0.56 19.71 -27.52
C LYS A 103 1.24 19.73 -28.88
N ASN A 104 1.75 18.60 -29.37
CA ASN A 104 2.38 18.54 -30.68
C ASN A 104 1.39 18.78 -31.81
N ARG A 105 0.16 18.26 -31.69
CA ARG A 105 -0.91 18.53 -32.64
C ARG A 105 -1.34 19.99 -32.60
N GLU A 106 -1.50 20.56 -31.42
CA GLU A 106 -1.82 21.98 -31.22
C GLU A 106 -0.77 22.87 -31.90
N LYS A 107 0.52 22.66 -31.63
CA LYS A 107 1.62 23.38 -32.29
C LYS A 107 1.59 23.27 -33.82
N MET A 108 1.18 22.13 -34.37
CA MET A 108 1.04 21.98 -35.82
C MET A 108 -0.12 22.82 -36.36
N LEU A 109 -1.26 22.82 -35.68
CA LEU A 109 -2.42 23.61 -36.06
C LEU A 109 -2.15 25.11 -35.93
N GLU A 110 -1.46 25.54 -34.87
CA GLU A 110 -1.03 26.94 -34.68
C GLU A 110 -0.14 27.41 -35.84
N LYS A 111 0.80 26.57 -36.29
CA LYS A 111 1.65 26.89 -37.46
C LYS A 111 0.85 27.01 -38.75
N GLU A 112 -0.14 26.16 -38.98
CA GLU A 112 -1.00 26.26 -40.18
C GLU A 112 -1.92 27.49 -40.11
N LEU A 113 -2.45 27.84 -38.94
CA LEU A 113 -3.21 29.07 -38.74
C LEU A 113 -2.36 30.32 -38.99
N GLU A 114 -1.11 30.32 -38.52
CA GLU A 114 -0.15 31.38 -38.81
C GLU A 114 0.14 31.52 -40.31
N LYS A 115 0.27 30.41 -41.05
CA LYS A 115 0.45 30.44 -42.51
C LYS A 115 -0.77 31.00 -43.25
N LEU A 116 -1.98 30.65 -42.81
CA LEU A 116 -3.23 31.00 -43.52
C LEU A 116 -3.76 32.40 -43.17
N ALA A 117 -3.70 32.79 -41.90
CA ALA A 117 -4.28 34.02 -41.37
C ALA A 117 -3.24 35.02 -40.84
N GLY A 118 -1.95 34.70 -40.96
CA GLY A 118 -0.82 35.51 -40.51
C GLY A 118 -0.53 35.36 -39.02
N VAL A 119 0.56 36.01 -38.57
CA VAL A 119 1.06 35.94 -37.17
C VAL A 119 0.01 36.40 -36.15
N ASN A 120 -0.93 37.26 -36.55
CA ASN A 120 -2.00 37.79 -35.68
C ASN A 120 -3.32 37.01 -35.81
N TRP A 121 -3.29 35.75 -36.24
CA TRP A 121 -4.50 34.95 -36.50
C TRP A 121 -5.47 34.91 -35.31
N GLN A 122 -4.98 34.94 -34.06
CA GLN A 122 -5.82 34.99 -32.85
C GLN A 122 -6.68 36.25 -32.81
N SER A 123 -6.09 37.41 -33.10
CA SER A 123 -6.77 38.70 -33.14
C SER A 123 -7.69 38.80 -34.35
N THR A 124 -7.25 38.31 -35.52
CA THR A 124 -8.06 38.31 -36.74
C THR A 124 -9.31 37.43 -36.61
N LEU A 125 -9.20 36.31 -35.88
CA LEU A 125 -10.30 35.38 -35.65
C LEU A 125 -11.08 35.64 -34.36
N ASN A 126 -10.72 36.69 -33.58
CA ASN A 126 -11.28 36.99 -32.26
C ASN A 126 -11.30 35.77 -31.31
N ILE A 127 -10.29 34.89 -31.41
CA ILE A 127 -10.18 33.72 -30.55
C ILE A 127 -9.58 34.21 -29.24
N SER A 128 -10.43 34.42 -28.22
CA SER A 128 -9.94 34.63 -26.86
C SER A 128 -9.08 33.44 -26.45
N THR A 129 -7.84 33.72 -26.06
CA THR A 129 -6.92 32.79 -25.39
C THR A 129 -7.44 32.47 -23.99
N SER A 130 -8.67 31.96 -23.90
CA SER A 130 -9.14 31.29 -22.69
C SER A 130 -8.45 29.94 -22.70
N SER A 131 -7.24 29.94 -22.16
CA SER A 131 -6.49 28.73 -21.83
C SER A 131 -7.47 27.74 -21.20
N LEU A 132 -7.78 26.67 -21.93
CA LEU A 132 -8.39 25.46 -21.40
C LEU A 132 -7.36 24.78 -20.50
N ALA A 133 -6.94 25.48 -19.44
CA ALA A 133 -6.30 24.86 -18.32
C ALA A 133 -7.28 23.82 -17.75
N PRO A 134 -6.84 22.61 -17.39
CA PRO A 134 -7.65 21.75 -16.54
C PRO A 134 -7.88 22.54 -15.27
N ARG A 135 -9.11 23.04 -15.10
CA ARG A 135 -9.54 23.83 -13.95
C ARG A 135 -9.17 23.02 -12.70
N PRO A 136 -8.17 23.41 -11.89
CA PRO A 136 -8.03 22.81 -10.58
C PRO A 136 -9.32 23.13 -9.81
N PRO A 137 -9.84 22.23 -8.97
CA PRO A 137 -10.95 22.59 -8.11
C PRO A 137 -10.52 23.82 -7.30
N ALA A 138 -11.27 24.91 -7.46
CA ALA A 138 -11.07 26.14 -6.72
C ALA A 138 -11.24 25.83 -5.22
N SER A 139 -10.12 25.59 -4.55
CA SER A 139 -10.02 25.76 -3.10
C SER A 139 -9.71 27.23 -2.88
N ASN A 140 -10.71 27.96 -2.40
CA ASN A 140 -10.49 29.23 -1.73
C ASN A 140 -9.67 28.92 -0.47
N VAL A 141 -8.36 29.04 -0.55
CA VAL A 141 -7.49 29.06 0.63
C VAL A 141 -7.25 30.55 0.97
N PRO A 142 -7.82 31.09 2.05
CA PRO A 142 -7.31 32.32 2.61
C PRO A 142 -5.95 32.01 3.23
N THR A 143 -4.90 32.61 2.68
CA THR A 143 -3.58 32.66 3.30
C THR A 143 -3.69 33.36 4.65
N SER A 144 -3.71 32.60 5.74
CA SER A 144 -3.33 33.07 7.07
C SER A 144 -2.13 32.26 7.55
N SER A 145 -0.97 32.88 7.46
CA SER A 145 0.23 32.53 8.21
C SER A 145 -0.08 32.58 9.70
N GLN A 146 -0.20 31.42 10.35
CA GLN A 146 0.09 31.29 11.79
C GLN A 146 0.26 29.83 12.20
N SER A 147 1.45 29.55 12.73
CA SER A 147 1.80 28.33 13.44
C SER A 147 0.96 28.26 14.73
N GLY A 148 -0.08 27.44 14.75
CA GLY A 148 -0.91 27.17 15.92
C GLY A 148 -1.68 25.88 15.71
N ALA A 149 -1.74 25.01 16.73
CA ALA A 149 -2.45 23.75 16.67
C ALA A 149 -3.92 23.94 16.24
N PRO A 150 -4.48 23.05 15.38
CA PRO A 150 -5.83 23.22 14.84
C PRO A 150 -6.88 23.14 15.95
N ALA A 151 -7.85 24.06 15.90
CA ALA A 151 -8.98 24.10 16.81
C ALA A 151 -9.94 22.94 16.52
N PRO A 152 -10.77 22.50 17.49
CA PRO A 152 -11.71 21.39 17.30
C PRO A 152 -12.74 21.61 16.18
N ASP A 153 -13.04 22.87 15.82
CA ASP A 153 -13.99 23.20 14.75
C ASP A 153 -13.45 22.86 13.34
N ASP A 154 -12.12 22.90 13.14
CA ASP A 154 -11.48 22.54 11.86
C ASP A 154 -11.61 21.04 11.56
N LEU A 155 -11.74 20.20 12.60
CA LEU A 155 -11.88 18.75 12.46
C LEU A 155 -13.29 18.36 11.97
N GLU A 156 -14.31 19.08 12.41
CA GLU A 156 -15.69 18.83 12.00
C GLU A 156 -15.93 19.29 10.55
N GLU A 157 -15.34 20.42 10.15
CA GLU A 157 -15.39 20.90 8.76
C GLU A 157 -14.63 19.98 7.81
N THR A 158 -13.47 19.45 8.23
CA THR A 158 -12.72 18.47 7.43
C THR A 158 -13.46 17.13 7.30
N LEU A 159 -14.14 16.66 8.35
CA LEU A 159 -15.01 15.48 8.30
C LEU A 159 -16.18 15.68 7.33
N ALA A 160 -16.86 16.83 7.41
CA ALA A 160 -17.96 17.16 6.51
C ALA A 160 -17.50 17.23 5.04
N HIS A 161 -16.31 17.79 4.80
CA HIS A 161 -15.72 17.83 3.47
C HIS A 161 -15.40 16.43 2.93
N VAL A 162 -14.84 15.55 3.77
CA VAL A 162 -14.56 14.16 3.40
C VAL A 162 -15.85 13.41 3.02
N ASP A 163 -16.94 13.61 3.77
CA ASP A 163 -18.21 12.96 3.47
C ASP A 163 -18.88 13.51 2.20
N GLN A 164 -18.73 14.80 1.92
CA GLN A 164 -19.15 15.39 0.65
C GLN A 164 -18.39 14.79 -0.54
N VAL A 165 -17.07 14.60 -0.41
CA VAL A 165 -16.22 13.97 -1.43
C VAL A 165 -16.62 12.51 -1.65
N LYS A 166 -16.87 11.74 -0.58
CA LYS A 166 -17.36 10.36 -0.69
C LYS A 166 -18.68 10.28 -1.45
N LEU A 167 -19.64 11.17 -1.14
CA LEU A 167 -20.93 11.19 -1.82
C LEU A 167 -20.79 11.54 -3.31
N LEU A 168 -19.88 12.46 -3.64
CA LEU A 168 -19.57 12.81 -5.01
C LEU A 168 -18.95 11.63 -5.78
N ILE A 169 -17.99 10.92 -5.17
CA ILE A 169 -17.35 9.73 -5.76
C ILE A 169 -18.41 8.67 -6.04
N LEU A 170 -19.26 8.35 -5.06
CA LEU A 170 -20.31 7.35 -5.22
C LEU A 170 -21.29 7.75 -6.34
N GLY A 171 -21.67 9.03 -6.40
CA GLY A 171 -22.53 9.54 -7.48
C GLY A 171 -21.84 9.52 -8.85
N MET A 172 -20.52 9.74 -8.92
CA MET A 172 -19.75 9.64 -10.16
C MET A 172 -19.64 8.18 -10.62
N GLU A 173 -19.39 7.25 -9.70
CA GLU A 173 -19.31 5.81 -9.95
C GLU A 173 -20.63 5.27 -10.50
N GLN A 174 -21.76 5.64 -9.89
CA GLN A 174 -23.09 5.26 -10.39
C GLN A 174 -23.36 5.77 -11.82
N ARG A 175 -22.96 7.00 -12.13
CA ARG A 175 -23.12 7.57 -13.48
C ARG A 175 -22.21 6.89 -14.50
N LEU A 176 -21.00 6.52 -14.11
CA LEU A 176 -20.07 5.76 -14.94
C LEU A 176 -20.61 4.37 -15.24
N GLN A 177 -21.08 3.64 -14.22
CA GLN A 177 -21.66 2.31 -14.38
C GLN A 177 -22.88 2.33 -15.31
N THR A 178 -23.78 3.31 -15.15
CA THR A 178 -24.95 3.47 -16.04
C THR A 178 -24.52 3.74 -17.50
N ARG A 179 -23.44 4.49 -17.71
CA ARG A 179 -22.92 4.75 -19.07
C ARG A 179 -22.27 3.52 -19.67
N GLU A 180 -21.54 2.76 -18.86
CA GLU A 180 -20.91 1.50 -19.26
C GLU A 180 -21.97 0.48 -19.70
N GLU A 181 -23.03 0.30 -18.92
CA GLU A 181 -24.15 -0.58 -19.28
C GLU A 181 -24.76 -0.19 -20.63
N LYS A 182 -25.01 1.11 -20.85
CA LYS A 182 -25.53 1.62 -22.14
C LYS A 182 -24.56 1.41 -23.30
N LEU A 183 -23.25 1.56 -23.06
CA LEU A 183 -22.24 1.31 -24.08
C LEU A 183 -22.17 -0.16 -24.44
N VAL A 184 -22.18 -1.06 -23.45
CA VAL A 184 -22.22 -2.51 -23.65
C VAL A 184 -23.47 -2.90 -24.45
N GLU A 185 -24.63 -2.35 -24.10
CA GLU A 185 -25.87 -2.60 -24.84
C GLU A 185 -25.78 -2.10 -26.30
N SER A 186 -25.22 -0.91 -26.52
CA SER A 186 -25.02 -0.34 -27.86
C SER A 186 -24.04 -1.18 -28.69
N ILE A 187 -22.94 -1.64 -28.10
CA ILE A 187 -21.97 -2.53 -28.75
C ILE A 187 -22.64 -3.85 -29.11
N GLY A 188 -23.40 -4.44 -28.19
CA GLY A 188 -24.14 -5.68 -28.45
C GLY A 188 -25.12 -5.55 -29.62
N LYS A 189 -25.87 -4.45 -29.69
CA LYS A 189 -26.76 -4.15 -30.83
C LYS A 189 -25.99 -4.01 -32.14
N ALA A 190 -24.86 -3.29 -32.13
CA ALA A 190 -24.03 -3.12 -33.32
C ALA A 190 -23.43 -4.45 -33.80
N GLN A 191 -22.94 -5.28 -32.89
CA GLN A 191 -22.41 -6.61 -33.21
C GLN A 191 -23.49 -7.55 -33.76
N ALA A 192 -24.69 -7.54 -33.18
CA ALA A 192 -25.81 -8.33 -33.68
C ALA A 192 -26.24 -7.88 -35.10
N ALA A 193 -26.27 -6.58 -35.35
CA ALA A 193 -26.52 -6.04 -36.69
C ALA A 193 -25.42 -6.43 -37.68
N GLY A 194 -24.16 -6.40 -37.25
CA GLY A 194 -23.00 -6.84 -38.05
C GLY A 194 -23.12 -8.30 -38.47
N ARG A 195 -23.44 -9.21 -37.54
CA ARG A 195 -23.65 -10.63 -37.86
C ARG A 195 -24.77 -10.87 -38.87
N ARG A 196 -25.92 -10.19 -38.69
CA ARG A 196 -27.04 -10.29 -39.64
C ARG A 196 -26.65 -9.79 -41.04
N PHE A 197 -25.82 -8.75 -41.11
CA PHE A 197 -25.34 -8.24 -42.39
C PHE A 197 -24.34 -9.20 -43.05
N GLU A 198 -23.46 -9.83 -42.28
CA GLU A 198 -22.54 -10.87 -42.77
C GLU A 198 -23.31 -12.07 -43.30
N GLU A 199 -24.32 -12.57 -42.58
CA GLU A 199 -25.19 -13.67 -43.03
C GLU A 199 -25.88 -13.34 -44.36
N LEU A 200 -26.50 -12.16 -44.47
CA LEU A 200 -27.13 -11.71 -45.72
C LEU A 200 -26.12 -11.54 -46.86
N SER A 201 -24.89 -11.08 -46.56
CA SER A 201 -23.82 -10.93 -47.55
C SER A 201 -23.33 -12.28 -48.08
N GLU A 202 -23.23 -13.30 -47.22
CA GLU A 202 -22.91 -14.66 -47.63
C GLU A 202 -24.02 -15.30 -48.48
N GLU A 203 -25.29 -15.14 -48.10
CA GLU A 203 -26.43 -15.60 -48.91
C GLU A 203 -26.45 -14.96 -50.30
N LEU A 204 -26.17 -13.65 -50.39
CA LEU A 204 -26.16 -12.92 -51.66
C LEU A 204 -25.00 -13.36 -52.56
N LYS A 205 -23.82 -13.64 -51.99
CA LYS A 205 -22.69 -14.23 -52.72
C LYS A 205 -22.97 -15.66 -53.19
N ALA A 206 -23.68 -16.45 -52.38
CA ALA A 206 -24.06 -17.81 -52.74
C ALA A 206 -25.15 -17.87 -53.82
N ALA A 207 -25.97 -16.83 -53.94
CA ALA A 207 -27.04 -16.71 -54.93
C ALA A 207 -26.61 -16.12 -56.29
N GLN A 208 -25.34 -15.76 -56.46
CA GLN A 208 -24.81 -15.21 -57.70
C GLN A 208 -24.23 -16.36 -58.57
N PRO A 209 -24.82 -16.68 -59.74
CA PRO A 209 -24.45 -17.83 -60.57
C PRO A 209 -23.12 -17.67 -61.29
#